data_AF-A0A923FA95-F1
#
_entry.id   AF-A0A923FA95-F1
#
_cell.length_a   1.000
_cell.length_b   1.000
_cell.length_c   1.000
_cell.angle_alpha   90.00
_cell.angle_beta   90.00
_cell.angle_gamma   90.00
#
_symmetry.space_group_name_H-M   'P 1'
#
loop_
_entity.id
_entity.type
_entity.pdbx_description
1 polymer ?
#
loop_
_entity_poly.entity_id
_entity_poly.type
_entity_poly.pdbx_seq_one_letter_code
_entity_poly.pdbx_strand_id
1 'polypeptide(L)' 'MTWPREYARQIVAMRTREERNAALLEVPEHLRELTRRHCLNAWNHPARQQRKEARQAHE' A
#
# COMPACT_ATOMS: atom_id res chain seq x y z
N MET A 1 -19.59 2.75 -5.78
CA MET A 1 -18.50 2.32 -6.67
C MET A 1 -17.30 2.01 -5.81
N THR A 2 -16.80 0.78 -5.78
CA THR A 2 -15.65 0.37 -4.96
C THR A 2 -14.39 0.70 -5.75
N TRP A 3 -13.63 1.71 -5.30
CA TRP A 3 -12.51 2.24 -6.05
C TRP A 3 -11.22 1.48 -5.68
N PRO A 4 -10.38 1.05 -6.65
CA PRO A 4 -9.09 0.40 -6.40
C PRO A 4 -8.19 1.14 -5.39
N ARG A 5 -8.32 2.47 -5.33
CA ARG A 5 -7.59 3.33 -4.39
C ARG A 5 -7.97 3.08 -2.94
N GLU A 6 -9.24 2.78 -2.65
CA GLU A 6 -9.73 2.50 -1.30
C GLU A 6 -9.14 1.18 -0.78
N TYR A 7 -9.18 0.12 -1.61
CA TYR A 7 -8.54 -1.16 -1.30
C TYR A 7 -7.05 -0.99 -1.08
N ALA A 8 -6.37 -0.27 -1.96
CA ALA A 8 -4.94 -0.01 -1.82
C ALA A 8 -4.61 0.76 -0.53
N ARG A 9 -5.44 1.73 -0.14
CA ARG A 9 -5.25 2.50 1.10
C ARG A 9 -5.36 1.60 2.34
N GLN A 10 -6.34 0.69 2.36
CA GLN A 10 -6.51 -0.29 3.44
C GLN A 10 -5.33 -1.26 3.50
N ILE A 11 -4.95 -1.85 2.37
CA ILE A 11 -3.82 -2.79 2.27
C ILE A 11 -2.51 -2.13 2.70
N VAL A 12 -2.25 -0.88 2.27
CA VAL A 12 -1.02 -0.17 2.63
C VAL A 12 -0.97 0.21 4.12
N ALA A 13 -2.13 0.36 4.78
CA ALA A 13 -2.22 0.66 6.20
C ALA A 13 -1.97 -0.57 7.11
N MET A 14 -2.15 -1.79 6.58
CA MET A 14 -1.92 -3.04 7.32
C MET A 14 -0.44 -3.22 7.67
N ARG A 15 -0.18 -3.69 8.89
CA ARG A 15 1.18 -3.82 9.42
C ARG A 15 1.88 -5.06 8.90
N THR A 16 1.19 -6.21 8.89
CA THR A 16 1.82 -7.48 8.53
C THR A 16 1.70 -7.80 7.05
N ARG A 17 2.55 -8.70 6.55
CA ARG A 17 2.49 -9.18 5.17
C ARG A 17 1.31 -10.14 4.94
N GLU A 18 0.94 -10.91 5.96
CA GLU A 18 -0.17 -11.86 5.91
C GLU A 18 -1.51 -11.13 5.76
N GLU A 19 -1.77 -10.09 6.56
CA GLU A 19 -2.97 -9.27 6.42
C GLU A 19 -3.08 -8.65 5.02
N ARG A 20 -1.96 -8.16 4.48
CA ARG A 20 -1.90 -7.58 3.13
C ARG A 20 -2.23 -8.60 2.04
N ASN A 21 -1.74 -9.83 2.18
CA ASN A 21 -2.03 -10.90 1.23
C ASN A 21 -3.50 -11.33 1.31
N ALA A 22 -4.06 -11.46 2.51
CA ALA A 22 -5.47 -11.76 2.71
C ALA A 22 -6.37 -10.68 2.10
N ALA A 23 -6.05 -9.41 2.34
CA ALA A 23 -6.79 -8.29 1.76
C ALA A 23 -6.70 -8.25 0.22
N LEU A 24 -5.55 -8.62 -0.37
CA LEU A 24 -5.42 -8.77 -1.82
C LEU A 24 -6.27 -9.92 -2.39
N LEU A 25 -6.52 -10.97 -1.59
CA LEU A 25 -7.41 -12.06 -1.99
C LEU A 25 -8.88 -11.61 -2.03
N GLU A 26 -9.28 -10.69 -1.15
CA GLU A 26 -10.63 -10.13 -1.14
C GLU A 26 -10.90 -9.11 -2.26
N VAL A 27 -9.85 -8.58 -2.90
CA VAL A 27 -10.02 -7.66 -4.03
C VAL A 27 -10.55 -8.41 -5.25
N PRO A 28 -11.64 -7.94 -5.88
CA PRO A 28 -12.15 -8.51 -7.12
C PRO A 28 -11.07 -8.56 -8.21
N GLU A 29 -11.04 -9.65 -8.98
CA GLU A 29 -9.93 -9.93 -9.91
C GLU A 29 -9.67 -8.78 -10.91
N HIS A 30 -10.73 -8.20 -11.46
CA HIS A 30 -10.68 -7.06 -12.39
C HIS A 30 -10.10 -5.76 -11.78
N LEU A 31 -10.03 -5.65 -10.45
CA LEU A 31 -9.44 -4.51 -9.73
C LEU A 31 -8.10 -4.87 -9.08
N ARG A 32 -7.73 -6.15 -9.06
CA ARG A 32 -6.58 -6.66 -8.32
C ARG A 32 -5.26 -6.15 -8.91
N GLU A 33 -5.16 -6.06 -10.23
CA GLU A 33 -3.99 -5.51 -10.91
C GLU A 33 -3.79 -4.02 -10.58
N LEU A 34 -4.84 -3.21 -10.73
CA LEU A 34 -4.83 -1.78 -10.39
C LEU A 34 -4.48 -1.55 -8.92
N THR A 35 -5.09 -2.32 -8.02
CA THR A 35 -4.85 -2.24 -6.58
C THR A 35 -3.40 -2.59 -6.24
N ARG A 36 -2.84 -3.65 -6.84
CA ARG A 36 -1.42 -4.03 -6.67
C ARG A 36 -0.49 -2.90 -7.12
N ARG A 37 -0.78 -2.27 -8.26
CA ARG A 37 0.01 -1.13 -8.78
C ARG A 37 -0.05 0.07 -7.83
N HIS A 38 -1.22 0.36 -7.26
CA HIS A 38 -1.36 1.42 -6.26
C HIS A 38 -0.59 1.11 -4.97
N CYS A 39 -0.61 -0.13 -4.48
CA CYS A 39 0.19 -0.54 -3.32
C CYS A 39 1.69 -0.34 -3.57
N LEU A 40 2.19 -0.78 -4.73
CA LEU A 40 3.60 -0.61 -5.13
C LEU A 40 3.98 0.87 -5.18
N ASN A 41 3.17 1.71 -5.81
CA ASN A 41 3.41 3.16 -5.88
C ASN A 41 3.45 3.79 -4.48
N ALA A 42 2.57 3.37 -3.57
CA ALA A 42 2.50 3.90 -2.21
C ALA A 42 3.71 3.50 -1.35
N TRP A 43 4.26 2.29 -1.54
CA TRP A 43 5.46 1.83 -0.85
C TRP A 43 6.74 2.44 -1.42
N ASN A 44 6.81 2.62 -2.73
CA ASN A 44 7.96 3.22 -3.42
C ASN A 44 7.89 4.76 -3.46
N HIS A 45 6.90 5.38 -2.82
CA HIS A 45 6.71 6.82 -2.91
C HIS A 45 7.89 7.58 -2.25
N PRO A 46 8.56 8.51 -2.97
CA PRO A 46 9.78 9.16 -2.48
C PRO A 46 9.55 9.97 -1.19
N ALA A 47 8.34 10.48 -0.95
CA ALA A 47 8.03 11.15 0.32
C ALA A 47 8.10 10.23 1.55
N ARG A 48 7.90 8.90 1.40
CA ARG A 48 8.12 7.95 2.50
C ARG A 48 9.61 7.73 2.77
N GLN A 49 10.44 7.71 1.73
CA GLN A 49 11.90 7.59 1.86
C GLN A 49 12.47 8.82 2.57
N GLN A 50 12.12 10.02 2.10
CA GLN A 50 12.54 11.28 2.71
C GLN A 50 12.12 11.40 4.19
N ARG A 51 10.91 10.94 4.55
CA ARG A 51 10.48 10.88 5.97
C ARG A 51 11.28 9.89 6.81
N LYS A 52 11.71 8.77 6.22
CA LYS A 52 12.53 7.77 6.92
C LYS A 52 13.94 8.31 7.15
N GLU A 53 14.52 8.96 6.14
CA GLU A 53 15.83 9.61 6.22
C GLU A 53 15.82 10.78 7.21
N ALA A 54 14.81 11.66 7.15
CA ALA A 54 14.66 12.77 8.10
C ALA A 54 14.48 12.28 9.56
N ARG A 55 13.85 11.12 9.77
CA ARG A 55 13.72 10.51 11.09
C ARG A 55 15.07 9.97 11.60
N GLN A 56 15.91 9.43 10.72
CA GLN A 56 17.25 8.92 11.09
C GLN A 56 18.26 10.05 11.29
N ALA A 57 18.11 11.19 10.63
CA ALA A 57 19.00 12.34 10.80
C ALA A 57 18.74 13.14 12.09
N HIS A 58 17.67 12.84 12.83
CA HIS A 58 17.32 13.47 14.10
C HIS A 58 17.56 12.55 15.31
N GLU A 59 18.25 11.44 15.13
CA GLU A 59 18.84 10.63 16.22
C GLU A 59 20.34 10.95 16.35
#